data_AF-A0AA37FCW0-F1
#
_entry.id   AF-A0AA37FCW0-F1
#
_cell.length_a   1.000
_cell.length_b   1.000
_cell.length_c   1.000
_cell.angle_alpha   90.00
_cell.angle_beta   90.00
_cell.angle_gamma   90.00
#
_symmetry.space_group_name_H-M   'P 1'
#
loop_
_entity.id
_entity.type
_entity.pdbx_description
1 polymer ?
#
loop_
_entity_poly.entity_id
_entity_poly.type
_entity_poly.pdbx_seq_one_letter_code
_entity_poly.pdbx_strand_id
1 'polypeptide(L)'
;MSAGQHHRRSVPGRRGRLAALAAFTVLASGALTGVAPAAFAAGDGRPFNDALDHAAESYDVPRDLLAAVGYGESRLDGHDGQPSQANGFGVMHLVSNPDQRTLEEAAQLTGRSPAELRRDTGSNLLGGAAVLRARADALGLSAAERDDIDAWYGAVAKYSGAEAATARLYADTVYRFLADGVHTSVDGEQVEVAARDVAPEIPEAPEIGPAAVSQDYPSARWVPAAAGNFASGRSAAISQVVVHVTQGSYAGSISWFQNPTAQVSAHYVIRSSDGEVTQMVKDADTAYHARSANASSLGIEHEGFVDDPAWFTEAMYRSSAALTAYLCEQYGIPKDRSHIVGHVEVPGNDHTDPGPNWDWAHYMELVGGESGAVDELTFASYATQLSGSSGPQVKAVQRLLTDLEYTPGAVDGAFGSATQAAVRAFQQAKGLEADGIVGKATWTALLSAGSTPTLRSGSSGEAVSRLQRALTAASGKTVAVDGSFGSGTAEAVRAYQSARSLEADGVVGAATWKALQSGR
;
A
#
# COMPACT_ATOMS: atom_id res chain seq x y z
N MET A 1 -70.58 11.30 -38.78
CA MET A 1 -69.37 11.97 -38.25
C MET A 1 -69.65 12.41 -36.81
N SER A 2 -68.93 11.81 -35.85
CA SER A 2 -68.84 12.11 -34.39
C SER A 2 -70.11 12.23 -33.51
N ALA A 3 -69.85 12.08 -32.20
CA ALA A 3 -70.72 12.03 -31.00
C ALA A 3 -71.48 10.71 -30.78
N GLY A 4 -71.59 10.10 -29.59
CA GLY A 4 -71.23 10.45 -28.21
C GLY A 4 -72.28 9.86 -27.25
N GLN A 5 -71.84 9.07 -26.25
CA GLN A 5 -72.53 8.56 -25.03
C GLN A 5 -73.80 7.68 -25.12
N HIS A 6 -73.81 6.56 -24.35
CA HIS A 6 -74.78 6.33 -23.27
C HIS A 6 -74.48 5.08 -22.38
N HIS A 7 -74.42 5.37 -21.07
CA HIS A 7 -74.87 4.63 -19.86
C HIS A 7 -74.91 3.09 -19.74
N ARG A 8 -74.41 2.60 -18.58
CA ARG A 8 -75.06 1.56 -17.76
C ARG A 8 -74.94 1.82 -16.24
N ARG A 9 -75.94 1.29 -15.53
CA ARG A 9 -76.44 1.61 -14.16
C ARG A 9 -75.66 0.97 -13.00
N SER A 10 -75.86 1.57 -11.82
CA SER A 10 -75.57 1.23 -10.42
C SER A 10 -76.35 -0.03 -9.91
N VAL A 11 -76.15 -0.68 -8.74
CA VAL A 11 -75.84 -0.31 -7.32
C VAL A 11 -75.32 -1.60 -6.54
N PRO A 12 -75.26 -1.73 -5.18
CA PRO A 12 -74.06 -1.76 -4.32
C PRO A 12 -73.76 -3.09 -3.55
N GLY A 13 -72.57 -3.21 -2.94
CA GLY A 13 -72.19 -4.31 -2.02
C GLY A 13 -72.04 -3.88 -0.55
N ARG A 14 -72.76 -4.56 0.34
CA ARG A 14 -72.84 -4.40 1.81
C ARG A 14 -71.58 -4.88 2.56
N ARG A 15 -71.33 -4.26 3.72
CA ARG A 15 -70.49 -4.77 4.82
C ARG A 15 -71.18 -5.94 5.53
N GLY A 16 -70.39 -6.93 6.00
CA GLY A 16 -70.82 -7.96 6.95
C GLY A 16 -69.64 -8.61 7.65
N ARG A 17 -69.57 -8.49 8.99
CA ARG A 17 -68.76 -9.32 9.89
C ARG A 17 -69.49 -10.65 10.11
N LEU A 18 -68.78 -11.77 10.30
CA LEU A 18 -68.90 -12.69 11.45
C LEU A 18 -68.25 -14.07 11.22
N ALA A 19 -67.47 -14.45 12.24
CA ALA A 19 -67.42 -15.75 12.93
C ALA A 19 -66.96 -17.04 12.22
N ALA A 20 -66.14 -17.75 12.99
CA ALA A 20 -65.47 -19.01 12.74
C ALA A 20 -66.40 -20.22 12.53
N LEU A 21 -65.90 -21.20 11.78
CA LEU A 21 -66.22 -22.61 11.99
C LEU A 21 -64.96 -23.45 11.76
N ALA A 22 -64.59 -24.24 12.77
CA ALA A 22 -63.52 -25.21 12.71
C ALA A 22 -63.98 -26.46 11.95
N ALA A 23 -63.09 -27.05 11.15
CA ALA A 23 -63.19 -28.45 10.73
C ALA A 23 -61.79 -29.03 10.55
N PHE A 24 -61.50 -30.06 11.35
CA PHE A 24 -60.33 -30.91 11.33
C PHE A 24 -60.08 -31.51 9.94
N THR A 25 -58.83 -31.54 9.49
CA THR A 25 -58.37 -32.48 8.46
C THR A 25 -56.98 -33.02 8.81
N VAL A 26 -57.01 -34.28 9.25
CA VAL A 26 -56.01 -35.36 9.19
C VAL A 26 -54.59 -34.98 8.75
N LEU A 27 -53.67 -35.07 9.71
CA LEU A 27 -52.22 -35.23 9.49
C LEU A 27 -51.96 -36.57 8.81
N ALA A 28 -51.53 -36.53 7.55
CA ALA A 28 -50.78 -37.61 6.92
C ALA A 28 -49.32 -37.16 6.84
N SER A 29 -48.51 -37.72 7.74
CA SER A 29 -47.07 -37.51 7.80
C SER A 29 -46.38 -38.19 6.61
N GLY A 30 -46.27 -37.46 5.50
CA GLY A 30 -45.34 -37.77 4.42
C GLY A 30 -44.07 -36.96 4.63
N ALA A 31 -43.01 -37.60 5.13
CA ALA A 31 -41.68 -37.00 5.22
C ALA A 31 -41.12 -36.78 3.81
N LEU A 32 -41.38 -35.60 3.25
CA LEU A 32 -40.53 -35.01 2.23
C LEU A 32 -39.30 -34.48 2.97
N THR A 33 -38.16 -35.14 2.79
CA THR A 33 -36.85 -34.65 3.21
C THR A 33 -36.53 -33.40 2.38
N GLY A 34 -37.06 -32.26 2.83
CA GLY A 34 -36.51 -30.96 2.48
C GLY A 34 -35.12 -30.91 3.08
N VAL A 35 -34.09 -30.91 2.24
CA VAL A 35 -32.77 -30.43 2.65
C VAL A 35 -32.98 -28.96 3.00
N ALA A 36 -33.10 -28.67 4.29
CA ALA A 36 -33.00 -27.30 4.77
C ALA A 36 -31.67 -26.73 4.27
N PRO A 37 -31.60 -25.43 3.91
CA PRO A 37 -30.30 -24.80 3.76
C PRO A 37 -29.56 -25.05 5.08
N ALA A 38 -28.39 -25.69 4.99
CA ALA A 38 -27.56 -25.92 6.15
C ALA A 38 -27.35 -24.55 6.81
N ALA A 39 -27.93 -24.38 8.00
CA ALA A 39 -27.58 -23.27 8.85
C ALA A 39 -26.07 -23.40 9.03
N PHE A 40 -25.33 -22.38 8.58
CA PHE A 40 -23.90 -22.25 8.83
C PHE A 40 -23.68 -22.57 10.30
N ALA A 41 -22.93 -23.64 10.57
CA ALA A 41 -22.42 -23.89 11.91
C ALA A 41 -21.70 -22.61 12.32
N ALA A 42 -22.01 -22.08 13.50
CA ALA A 42 -21.32 -20.91 14.05
C ALA A 42 -19.82 -21.25 14.07
N GLY A 43 -19.06 -20.63 13.16
CA GLY A 43 -17.62 -20.81 13.02
C GLY A 43 -16.89 -20.40 14.29
N ASP A 44 -15.60 -20.72 14.36
CA ASP A 44 -14.71 -20.61 15.53
C ASP A 44 -14.45 -19.15 15.99
N GLY A 45 -15.35 -18.21 15.74
CA GLY A 45 -15.24 -16.80 16.07
C GLY A 45 -14.40 -15.99 15.07
N ARG A 46 -14.27 -16.47 13.83
CA ARG A 46 -13.40 -15.91 12.78
C ARG A 46 -14.14 -15.65 11.44
N PRO A 47 -15.18 -14.80 11.44
CA PRO A 47 -16.07 -14.60 10.28
C PRO A 47 -15.36 -14.08 9.02
N PHE A 48 -14.31 -13.29 9.14
CA PHE A 48 -13.58 -12.79 7.98
C PHE A 48 -12.78 -13.90 7.30
N ASN A 49 -11.99 -14.66 8.07
CA ASN A 49 -11.22 -15.76 7.53
C ASN A 49 -12.13 -16.88 7.02
N ASP A 50 -13.26 -17.16 7.67
CA ASP A 50 -14.23 -18.14 7.16
C ASP A 50 -14.80 -17.70 5.80
N ALA A 51 -15.07 -16.40 5.62
CA ALA A 51 -15.52 -15.85 4.34
C ALA A 51 -14.42 -15.89 3.26
N LEU A 52 -13.17 -15.63 3.64
CA LEU A 52 -12.00 -15.73 2.77
C LEU A 52 -11.75 -17.17 2.31
N ASP A 53 -11.76 -18.12 3.25
CA ASP A 53 -11.62 -19.57 3.01
C ASP A 53 -12.73 -20.03 2.06
N HIS A 54 -13.98 -19.66 2.35
CA HIS A 54 -15.12 -20.01 1.51
C HIS A 54 -15.03 -19.43 0.09
N ALA A 55 -14.60 -18.18 -0.06
CA ALA A 55 -14.45 -17.55 -1.38
C ALA A 55 -13.35 -18.20 -2.21
N ALA A 56 -12.21 -18.49 -1.58
CA ALA A 56 -11.08 -19.20 -2.19
C ALA A 56 -11.50 -20.60 -2.68
N GLU A 57 -12.14 -21.39 -1.82
CA GLU A 57 -12.62 -22.74 -2.16
C GLU A 57 -13.70 -22.73 -3.26
N SER A 58 -14.63 -21.77 -3.20
CA SER A 58 -15.76 -21.71 -4.16
C SER A 58 -15.31 -21.46 -5.60
N TYR A 59 -14.18 -20.77 -5.77
CA TYR A 59 -13.67 -20.38 -7.09
C TYR A 59 -12.31 -20.97 -7.43
N ASP A 60 -11.79 -21.89 -6.62
CA ASP A 60 -10.51 -22.58 -6.87
C ASP A 60 -9.36 -21.56 -7.01
N VAL A 61 -9.35 -20.55 -6.13
CA VAL A 61 -8.32 -19.51 -6.05
C VAL A 61 -7.50 -19.79 -4.79
N PRO A 62 -6.15 -19.77 -4.82
CA PRO A 62 -5.36 -19.89 -3.62
C PRO A 62 -5.75 -18.84 -2.58
N ARG A 63 -6.11 -19.28 -1.37
CA ARG A 63 -6.58 -18.41 -0.27
C ARG A 63 -5.64 -17.23 -0.01
N ASP A 64 -4.35 -17.51 0.11
CA ASP A 64 -3.33 -16.50 0.41
C ASP A 64 -3.15 -15.50 -0.75
N LEU A 65 -3.37 -15.93 -2.00
CA LEU A 65 -3.43 -15.03 -3.15
C LEU A 65 -4.62 -14.09 -3.05
N LEU A 66 -5.81 -14.63 -2.74
CA LEU A 66 -7.02 -13.83 -2.58
C LEU A 66 -6.86 -12.78 -1.46
N ALA A 67 -6.27 -13.18 -0.34
CA ALA A 67 -5.94 -12.27 0.76
C ALA A 67 -4.90 -11.21 0.36
N ALA A 68 -3.84 -11.58 -0.36
CA ALA A 68 -2.83 -10.63 -0.83
C ALA A 68 -3.39 -9.63 -1.84
N VAL A 69 -4.29 -10.07 -2.73
CA VAL A 69 -5.04 -9.19 -3.64
C VAL A 69 -5.90 -8.22 -2.84
N GLY A 70 -6.76 -8.71 -1.94
CA GLY A 70 -7.61 -7.83 -1.12
C GLY A 70 -6.81 -6.88 -0.22
N TYR A 71 -5.64 -7.31 0.26
CA TYR A 71 -4.73 -6.46 1.01
C TYR A 71 -4.13 -5.35 0.14
N GLY A 72 -3.77 -5.65 -1.11
CA GLY A 72 -3.30 -4.65 -2.07
C GLY A 72 -4.38 -3.70 -2.57
N GLU A 73 -5.63 -4.15 -2.59
CA GLU A 73 -6.77 -3.34 -3.02
C GLU A 73 -7.30 -2.42 -1.93
N SER A 74 -7.37 -2.88 -0.69
CA SER A 74 -8.00 -2.09 0.36
C SER A 74 -7.48 -2.40 1.76
N ARG A 75 -6.33 -3.08 1.89
CA ARG A 75 -5.86 -3.59 3.19
C ARG A 75 -6.87 -4.49 3.89
N LEU A 76 -7.73 -5.14 3.10
CA LEU A 76 -8.86 -5.93 3.58
C LEU A 76 -9.93 -5.10 4.31
N ASP A 77 -9.93 -3.78 4.12
CA ASP A 77 -10.98 -2.87 4.58
C ASP A 77 -12.14 -2.83 3.57
N GLY A 78 -13.36 -3.02 4.07
CA GLY A 78 -14.58 -2.93 3.28
C GLY A 78 -15.09 -1.51 3.10
N HIS A 79 -14.53 -0.55 3.83
CA HIS A 79 -14.87 0.88 3.85
C HIS A 79 -16.38 1.13 4.02
N ASP A 80 -17.03 0.33 4.89
CA ASP A 80 -18.49 0.32 5.13
C ASP A 80 -19.35 0.26 3.84
N GLY A 81 -18.78 -0.29 2.77
CA GLY A 81 -19.37 -0.37 1.44
C GLY A 81 -19.57 0.96 0.73
N GLN A 82 -18.87 2.02 1.17
CA GLN A 82 -18.78 3.28 0.44
C GLN A 82 -17.84 3.13 -0.76
N PRO A 83 -18.09 3.87 -1.86
CA PRO A 83 -17.21 3.85 -3.02
C PRO A 83 -15.91 4.60 -2.76
N SER A 84 -14.82 4.09 -3.32
CA SER A 84 -13.62 4.88 -3.63
C SER A 84 -13.87 5.90 -4.75
N GLN A 85 -12.90 6.79 -5.01
CA GLN A 85 -13.01 7.75 -6.14
C GLN A 85 -13.18 7.07 -7.51
N ALA A 86 -12.60 5.89 -7.69
CA ALA A 86 -12.76 5.09 -8.90
C ALA A 86 -14.14 4.40 -9.00
N ASN A 87 -15.01 4.59 -8.00
CA ASN A 87 -16.26 3.87 -7.79
C ASN A 87 -16.05 2.35 -7.63
N GLY A 88 -14.96 1.99 -6.94
CA GLY A 88 -14.66 0.64 -6.45
C GLY A 88 -15.12 0.42 -5.02
N PHE A 89 -15.56 -0.81 -4.70
CA PHE A 89 -16.24 -1.13 -3.44
C PHE A 89 -15.70 -2.38 -2.75
N GLY A 90 -15.70 -2.35 -1.41
CA GLY A 90 -15.39 -3.48 -0.54
C GLY A 90 -13.94 -3.95 -0.61
N VAL A 91 -13.65 -5.06 0.07
CA VAL A 91 -12.28 -5.57 0.31
C VAL A 91 -11.51 -5.97 -0.94
N MET A 92 -12.23 -6.24 -2.04
CA MET A 92 -11.69 -6.65 -3.34
C MET A 92 -11.77 -5.52 -4.37
N HIS A 93 -12.18 -4.31 -3.97
CA HIS A 93 -12.31 -3.12 -4.82
C HIS A 93 -13.05 -3.40 -6.15
N LEU A 94 -14.26 -3.93 -6.06
CA LEU A 94 -15.06 -4.22 -7.26
C LEU A 94 -15.59 -2.92 -7.86
N VAL A 95 -15.19 -2.61 -9.09
CA VAL A 95 -15.36 -1.31 -9.75
C VAL A 95 -16.60 -1.25 -10.63
N SER A 96 -17.31 -0.12 -10.59
CA SER A 96 -18.41 0.20 -11.50
C SER A 96 -18.26 1.62 -12.08
N ASN A 97 -17.53 1.77 -13.17
CA ASN A 97 -17.38 3.05 -13.87
C ASN A 97 -17.41 2.82 -15.41
N PRO A 98 -17.36 3.86 -16.27
CA PRO A 98 -17.43 3.68 -17.72
C PRO A 98 -16.35 2.80 -18.33
N ASP A 99 -15.19 2.68 -17.69
CA ASP A 99 -13.99 2.03 -18.21
C ASP A 99 -13.77 0.63 -17.61
N GLN A 100 -14.24 0.40 -16.38
CA GLN A 100 -14.14 -0.86 -15.65
C GLN A 100 -15.48 -1.24 -15.01
N ARG A 101 -15.91 -2.49 -15.22
CA ARG A 101 -17.22 -3.02 -14.80
C ARG A 101 -17.09 -4.33 -14.01
N THR A 102 -16.06 -4.44 -13.16
CA THR A 102 -15.77 -5.67 -12.40
C THR A 102 -16.83 -5.97 -11.34
N LEU A 103 -17.55 -4.97 -10.83
CA LEU A 103 -18.71 -5.16 -9.96
C LEU A 103 -19.87 -5.85 -10.69
N GLU A 104 -20.20 -5.41 -11.90
CA GLU A 104 -21.25 -6.03 -12.71
C GLU A 104 -20.86 -7.44 -13.16
N GLU A 105 -19.58 -7.65 -13.50
CA GLU A 105 -19.05 -8.96 -13.82
C GLU A 105 -19.12 -9.91 -12.61
N ALA A 106 -18.68 -9.47 -11.44
CA ALA A 106 -18.79 -10.23 -10.20
C ALA A 106 -20.25 -10.60 -9.88
N ALA A 107 -21.20 -9.70 -10.13
CA ALA A 107 -22.63 -9.98 -9.96
C ALA A 107 -23.11 -11.09 -10.90
N GLN A 108 -22.65 -11.10 -12.15
CA GLN A 108 -22.98 -12.14 -13.12
C GLN A 108 -22.36 -13.49 -12.76
N LEU A 109 -21.09 -13.50 -12.34
CA LEU A 109 -20.34 -14.72 -12.03
C LEU A 109 -20.78 -15.38 -10.71
N THR A 110 -21.23 -14.58 -9.74
CA THR A 110 -21.67 -15.08 -8.41
C THR A 110 -23.17 -15.24 -8.28
N GLY A 111 -23.96 -14.60 -9.16
CA GLY A 111 -25.41 -14.48 -9.02
C GLY A 111 -25.86 -13.56 -7.88
N ARG A 112 -24.93 -12.87 -7.20
CA ARG A 112 -25.23 -11.90 -6.14
C ARG A 112 -25.64 -10.56 -6.72
N SER A 113 -26.42 -9.79 -5.97
CA SER A 113 -26.78 -8.44 -6.40
C SER A 113 -25.60 -7.48 -6.26
N PRO A 114 -25.51 -6.44 -7.11
CA PRO A 114 -24.54 -5.37 -6.90
C PRO A 114 -24.70 -4.63 -5.57
N ALA A 115 -25.83 -4.75 -4.86
CA ALA A 115 -25.98 -4.14 -3.54
C ALA A 115 -25.27 -4.96 -2.45
N GLU A 116 -25.37 -6.29 -2.52
CA GLU A 116 -24.67 -7.20 -1.61
C GLU A 116 -23.15 -7.12 -1.83
N LEU A 117 -22.70 -7.18 -3.08
CA LEU A 117 -21.27 -7.09 -3.42
C LEU A 117 -20.60 -5.79 -2.95
N ARG A 118 -21.36 -4.71 -2.77
CA ARG A 118 -20.80 -3.45 -2.27
C ARG A 118 -20.60 -3.44 -0.76
N ARG A 119 -21.48 -4.09 0.01
CA ARG A 119 -21.60 -3.87 1.46
C ARG A 119 -21.28 -5.08 2.31
N ASP A 120 -21.47 -6.28 1.78
CA ASP A 120 -21.23 -7.53 2.49
C ASP A 120 -19.84 -8.06 2.14
N THR A 121 -18.96 -8.12 3.13
CA THR A 121 -17.55 -8.54 2.94
C THR A 121 -17.43 -9.92 2.32
N GLY A 122 -18.23 -10.90 2.78
CA GLY A 122 -18.20 -12.25 2.21
C GLY A 122 -18.68 -12.30 0.75
N SER A 123 -19.73 -11.54 0.42
CA SER A 123 -20.16 -11.35 -0.97
C SER A 123 -19.07 -10.73 -1.82
N ASN A 124 -18.40 -9.69 -1.31
CA ASN A 124 -17.35 -8.99 -2.02
C ASN A 124 -16.12 -9.89 -2.27
N LEU A 125 -15.70 -10.68 -1.28
CA LEU A 125 -14.66 -11.70 -1.41
C LEU A 125 -15.02 -12.75 -2.47
N LEU A 126 -16.25 -13.26 -2.46
CA LEU A 126 -16.74 -14.18 -3.50
C LEU A 126 -16.72 -13.52 -4.89
N GLY A 127 -17.10 -12.24 -4.98
CA GLY A 127 -17.06 -11.49 -6.23
C GLY A 127 -15.64 -11.33 -6.78
N GLY A 128 -14.69 -10.93 -5.93
CA GLY A 128 -13.27 -10.81 -6.31
C GLY A 128 -12.66 -12.15 -6.71
N ALA A 129 -12.92 -13.21 -5.94
CA ALA A 129 -12.48 -14.57 -6.26
C ALA A 129 -13.05 -15.06 -7.60
N ALA A 130 -14.34 -14.79 -7.87
CA ALA A 130 -14.96 -15.13 -9.14
C ALA A 130 -14.32 -14.41 -10.33
N VAL A 131 -14.04 -13.11 -10.20
CA VAL A 131 -13.38 -12.32 -11.25
C VAL A 131 -11.95 -12.83 -11.47
N LEU A 132 -11.17 -13.06 -10.41
CA LEU A 132 -9.82 -13.67 -10.52
C LEU A 132 -9.88 -15.01 -11.25
N ARG A 133 -10.81 -15.88 -10.86
CA ARG A 133 -10.99 -17.19 -11.50
C ARG A 133 -11.34 -17.05 -12.98
N ALA A 134 -12.24 -16.13 -13.34
CA ALA A 134 -12.57 -15.86 -14.74
C ALA A 134 -11.35 -15.37 -15.54
N ARG A 135 -10.44 -14.59 -14.93
CA ARG A 135 -9.17 -14.20 -15.57
C ARG A 135 -8.22 -15.37 -15.76
N ALA A 136 -8.11 -16.26 -14.78
CA ALA A 136 -7.31 -17.49 -14.87
C ALA A 136 -7.84 -18.43 -15.97
N ASP A 137 -9.16 -18.64 -16.03
CA ASP A 137 -9.80 -19.45 -17.08
C ASP A 137 -9.58 -18.85 -18.47
N ALA A 138 -9.68 -17.52 -18.60
CA ALA A 138 -9.41 -16.82 -19.87
C ALA A 138 -7.94 -16.89 -20.31
N LEU A 139 -7.02 -17.14 -19.37
CA LEU A 139 -5.61 -17.41 -19.65
C LEU A 139 -5.33 -18.89 -19.91
N GLY A 140 -6.32 -19.76 -19.73
CA GLY A 140 -6.21 -21.19 -20.00
C GLY A 140 -5.57 -22.00 -18.88
N LEU A 141 -5.46 -21.47 -17.67
CA LEU A 141 -4.90 -22.21 -16.53
C LEU A 141 -5.74 -23.47 -16.26
N SER A 142 -5.06 -24.61 -16.25
CA SER A 142 -5.63 -25.90 -15.86
C SER A 142 -5.91 -25.95 -14.34
N ALA A 143 -6.62 -26.98 -13.89
CA ALA A 143 -6.84 -27.18 -12.46
C ALA A 143 -5.55 -27.35 -11.67
N ALA A 144 -4.57 -28.09 -12.20
CA ALA A 144 -3.29 -28.29 -11.54
C ALA A 144 -2.46 -27.00 -11.48
N GLU A 145 -2.51 -26.15 -12.53
CA GLU A 145 -1.84 -24.85 -12.51
C GLU A 145 -2.50 -23.88 -11.54
N ARG A 146 -3.82 -24.00 -11.30
CA ARG A 146 -4.49 -23.16 -10.30
C ARG A 146 -4.12 -23.48 -8.86
N ASP A 147 -3.66 -24.70 -8.58
CA ASP A 147 -3.09 -25.08 -7.28
C ASP A 147 -1.71 -24.41 -7.04
N ASP A 148 -1.03 -24.01 -8.10
CA ASP A 148 0.24 -23.29 -8.03
C ASP A 148 -0.01 -21.77 -8.00
N ILE A 149 0.38 -21.13 -6.90
CA ILE A 149 0.19 -19.69 -6.74
C ILE A 149 0.94 -18.89 -7.81
N ASP A 150 2.09 -19.37 -8.28
CA ASP A 150 2.96 -18.64 -9.21
C ASP A 150 2.38 -18.55 -10.63
N ALA A 151 1.48 -19.47 -11.01
CA ALA A 151 0.78 -19.45 -12.29
C ALA A 151 -0.24 -18.28 -12.38
N TRP A 152 -0.68 -17.73 -11.24
CA TRP A 152 -1.75 -16.73 -11.21
C TRP A 152 -1.30 -15.32 -11.60
N TYR A 153 -0.01 -15.09 -11.83
CA TYR A 153 0.54 -13.74 -12.04
C TYR A 153 -0.19 -12.98 -13.14
N GLY A 154 -0.43 -13.64 -14.29
CA GLY A 154 -1.18 -13.06 -15.39
C GLY A 154 -2.65 -12.73 -15.04
N ALA A 155 -3.30 -13.57 -14.22
CA ALA A 155 -4.68 -13.36 -13.79
C ALA A 155 -4.79 -12.16 -12.84
N VAL A 156 -3.86 -12.06 -11.89
CA VAL A 156 -3.73 -10.92 -10.97
C VAL A 156 -3.44 -9.63 -11.75
N ALA A 157 -2.51 -9.66 -12.72
CA ALA A 157 -2.22 -8.49 -13.54
C ALA A 157 -3.48 -7.98 -14.26
N LYS A 158 -4.26 -8.89 -14.84
CA LYS A 158 -5.54 -8.56 -15.50
C LYS A 158 -6.65 -8.14 -14.52
N TYR A 159 -6.56 -8.51 -13.25
CA TYR A 159 -7.54 -8.14 -12.23
C TYR A 159 -7.58 -6.62 -12.00
N SER A 160 -6.41 -5.97 -12.01
CA SER A 160 -6.28 -4.51 -11.90
C SER A 160 -7.09 -3.71 -12.93
N GLY A 161 -7.46 -4.36 -14.05
CA GLY A 161 -8.08 -3.73 -15.20
C GLY A 161 -7.24 -2.62 -15.84
N ALA A 162 -5.95 -2.55 -15.52
CA ALA A 162 -5.00 -1.61 -16.09
C ALA A 162 -4.28 -2.23 -17.31
N GLU A 163 -3.62 -1.39 -18.09
CA GLU A 163 -2.87 -1.83 -19.28
C GLU A 163 -1.45 -2.31 -18.94
N ALA A 164 -0.95 -3.23 -19.76
CA ALA A 164 0.37 -3.87 -19.78
C ALA A 164 1.34 -3.55 -18.62
N ALA A 165 1.95 -2.37 -18.58
CA ALA A 165 2.95 -2.03 -17.57
C ALA A 165 2.32 -1.88 -16.18
N THR A 166 1.23 -1.13 -16.05
CA THR A 166 0.52 -0.89 -14.80
C THR A 166 -0.10 -2.16 -14.24
N ALA A 167 -0.64 -3.02 -15.11
CA ALA A 167 -1.11 -4.35 -14.73
C ALA A 167 -0.01 -5.20 -14.08
N ARG A 168 1.23 -5.12 -14.60
CA ARG A 168 2.37 -5.80 -13.97
C ARG A 168 2.78 -5.16 -12.66
N LEU A 169 2.75 -3.83 -12.53
CA LEU A 169 3.02 -3.16 -11.24
C LEU A 169 2.10 -3.65 -10.13
N TYR A 170 0.83 -3.81 -10.48
CA TYR A 170 -0.16 -4.34 -9.58
C TYR A 170 0.18 -5.78 -9.16
N ALA A 171 0.43 -6.67 -10.13
CA ALA A 171 0.81 -8.05 -9.85
C ALA A 171 2.12 -8.17 -9.06
N ASP A 172 3.15 -7.40 -9.40
CA ASP A 172 4.41 -7.30 -8.67
C ASP A 172 4.20 -6.92 -7.20
N THR A 173 3.21 -6.06 -6.92
CA THR A 173 2.89 -5.63 -5.56
C THR A 173 2.19 -6.74 -4.78
N VAL A 174 1.19 -7.41 -5.39
CA VAL A 174 0.52 -8.57 -4.78
C VAL A 174 1.52 -9.69 -4.50
N TYR A 175 2.40 -9.99 -5.44
CA TYR A 175 3.43 -11.02 -5.27
C TYR A 175 4.48 -10.64 -4.23
N ARG A 176 4.72 -9.35 -4.01
CA ARG A 176 5.55 -8.91 -2.88
C ARG A 176 4.87 -9.16 -1.54
N PHE A 177 3.55 -8.94 -1.44
CA PHE A 177 2.81 -9.31 -0.22
C PHE A 177 2.82 -10.81 0.04
N LEU A 178 2.78 -11.65 -1.00
CA LEU A 178 2.98 -13.09 -0.87
C LEU A 178 4.41 -13.41 -0.41
N ALA A 179 5.41 -12.74 -0.98
CA ALA A 179 6.82 -12.95 -0.64
C ALA A 179 7.13 -12.60 0.82
N ASP A 180 6.70 -11.40 1.24
CA ASP A 180 7.00 -10.84 2.57
C ASP A 180 6.03 -11.36 3.65
N GLY A 181 4.89 -11.88 3.23
CA GLY A 181 3.76 -12.21 4.10
C GLY A 181 2.94 -10.98 4.48
N VAL A 182 1.70 -11.22 4.91
CA VAL A 182 0.79 -10.20 5.42
C VAL A 182 0.36 -10.60 6.81
N HIS A 183 0.50 -9.69 7.77
CA HIS A 183 -0.02 -9.85 9.12
C HIS A 183 -0.83 -8.61 9.44
N THR A 184 -2.15 -8.76 9.49
CA THR A 184 -3.07 -7.65 9.77
C THR A 184 -4.23 -8.14 10.62
N SER A 185 -5.06 -7.21 11.10
CA SER A 185 -6.31 -7.55 11.77
C SER A 185 -7.49 -6.86 11.09
N VAL A 186 -8.57 -7.60 10.91
CA VAL A 186 -9.86 -7.09 10.43
C VAL A 186 -10.88 -7.35 11.54
N ASP A 187 -11.53 -6.32 12.06
CA ASP A 187 -12.51 -6.43 13.16
C ASP A 187 -12.01 -7.20 14.40
N GLY A 188 -10.71 -7.14 14.69
CA GLY A 188 -10.06 -7.84 15.81
C GLY A 188 -9.70 -9.30 15.52
N GLU A 189 -10.05 -9.81 14.34
CA GLU A 189 -9.65 -11.11 13.83
C GLU A 189 -8.29 -10.99 13.15
N GLN A 190 -7.35 -11.90 13.42
CA GLN A 190 -6.04 -11.91 12.76
C GLN A 190 -6.17 -12.53 11.36
N VAL A 191 -5.63 -11.86 10.35
CA VAL A 191 -5.54 -12.37 8.99
C VAL A 191 -4.08 -12.48 8.62
N GLU A 192 -3.67 -13.70 8.29
CA GLU A 192 -2.28 -14.03 7.98
C GLU A 192 -2.16 -14.59 6.55
N VAL A 193 -1.15 -14.10 5.85
CA VAL A 193 -0.56 -14.69 4.65
C VAL A 193 0.87 -15.04 5.01
N ALA A 194 1.19 -16.34 4.98
CA ALA A 194 2.54 -16.77 5.31
C ALA A 194 3.52 -16.34 4.23
N ALA A 195 4.61 -15.69 4.64
CA ALA A 195 5.74 -15.38 3.77
C ALA A 195 6.24 -16.65 3.08
N ARG A 196 6.47 -16.58 1.78
CA ARG A 196 6.89 -17.71 0.95
C ARG A 196 7.81 -17.25 -0.17
N ASP A 197 8.64 -18.14 -0.67
CA ASP A 197 9.32 -17.87 -1.93
C ASP A 197 8.27 -17.87 -3.06
N VAL A 198 8.32 -16.87 -3.93
CA VAL A 198 7.46 -16.76 -5.12
C VAL A 198 8.33 -16.63 -6.36
N ALA A 199 7.98 -17.38 -7.39
CA ALA A 199 8.63 -17.35 -8.69
C ALA A 199 7.56 -17.19 -9.79
N PRO A 200 6.87 -16.04 -9.86
CA PRO A 200 5.72 -15.85 -10.73
C PRO A 200 6.01 -16.22 -12.19
N GLU A 201 5.10 -16.97 -12.78
CA GLU A 201 5.11 -17.24 -14.22
C GLU A 201 4.63 -15.99 -14.97
N ILE A 202 5.58 -15.10 -15.26
CA ILE A 202 5.31 -13.88 -16.02
C ILE A 202 5.06 -14.29 -17.47
N PRO A 203 3.85 -14.10 -18.03
CA PRO A 203 3.59 -14.43 -19.43
C PRO A 203 4.57 -13.70 -20.34
N GLU A 204 5.09 -14.37 -21.38
CA GLU A 204 5.98 -13.74 -22.35
C GLU A 204 5.32 -12.50 -22.96
N ALA A 205 5.79 -11.34 -22.53
CA ALA A 205 5.40 -10.04 -23.02
C ALA A 205 6.68 -9.20 -23.06
N PRO A 206 6.84 -8.32 -24.08
CA PRO A 206 8.13 -7.85 -24.59
C PRO A 206 9.02 -7.31 -23.48
N GLU A 207 10.34 -7.50 -23.63
CA GLU A 207 11.36 -7.02 -22.69
C GLU A 207 10.98 -5.67 -22.10
N ILE A 208 10.60 -5.69 -20.81
CA ILE A 208 10.45 -4.46 -20.05
C ILE A 208 11.88 -3.96 -19.85
N GLY A 209 12.28 -2.97 -20.65
CA GLY A 209 13.43 -2.14 -20.32
C GLY A 209 13.30 -1.64 -18.87
N PRO A 210 14.41 -1.30 -18.20
CA PRO A 210 14.39 -0.91 -16.79
C PRO A 210 13.24 0.05 -16.50
N ALA A 211 12.51 -0.18 -15.41
CA ALA A 211 11.38 0.66 -15.01
C ALA A 211 11.77 2.12 -15.20
N ALA A 212 11.00 2.86 -16.00
CA ALA A 212 11.32 4.25 -16.27
C ALA A 212 11.43 4.97 -14.93
N VAL A 213 12.57 5.59 -14.67
CA VAL A 213 12.81 6.37 -13.46
C VAL A 213 12.30 7.78 -13.68
N SER A 214 11.75 8.39 -12.64
CA SER A 214 11.39 9.80 -12.64
C SER A 214 12.61 10.67 -13.00
N GLN A 215 12.38 11.70 -13.80
CA GLN A 215 13.42 12.68 -14.14
C GLN A 215 13.53 13.79 -13.09
N ASP A 216 12.43 14.06 -12.36
CA ASP A 216 12.33 15.19 -11.45
C ASP A 216 12.64 14.78 -10.00
N TYR A 217 12.30 13.56 -9.60
CA TYR A 217 12.62 12.97 -8.31
C TYR A 217 13.19 11.55 -8.50
N PRO A 218 14.51 11.36 -8.60
CA PRO A 218 15.14 10.11 -9.07
C PRO A 218 14.77 8.82 -8.32
N SER A 219 14.33 8.91 -7.06
CA SER A 219 13.84 7.76 -6.28
C SER A 219 12.40 7.35 -6.61
N ALA A 220 11.66 8.15 -7.36
CA ALA A 220 10.33 7.78 -7.84
C ALA A 220 10.39 6.97 -9.14
N ARG A 221 9.40 6.09 -9.30
CA ARG A 221 9.09 5.46 -10.58
C ARG A 221 8.39 6.45 -11.50
N TRP A 222 8.55 6.29 -12.80
CA TRP A 222 7.82 7.07 -13.80
C TRP A 222 6.72 6.23 -14.44
N VAL A 223 5.47 6.64 -14.21
CA VAL A 223 4.28 6.03 -14.82
C VAL A 223 3.36 7.16 -15.28
N PRO A 224 3.39 7.58 -16.56
CA PRO A 224 2.73 8.81 -16.98
C PRO A 224 1.21 8.71 -16.86
N ALA A 225 0.59 9.80 -16.40
CA ALA A 225 -0.85 10.04 -16.53
C ALA A 225 -1.25 10.19 -18.01
N ALA A 226 -2.53 10.03 -18.32
CA ALA A 226 -3.04 10.27 -19.67
C ALA A 226 -2.84 11.74 -20.07
N ALA A 227 -2.45 11.99 -21.32
CA ALA A 227 -2.16 13.35 -21.81
C ALA A 227 -3.36 14.33 -21.70
N GLY A 228 -4.59 13.82 -21.59
CA GLY A 228 -5.79 14.64 -21.36
C GLY A 228 -6.02 15.07 -19.90
N ASN A 229 -5.27 14.49 -18.96
CA ASN A 229 -5.44 14.70 -17.51
C ASN A 229 -4.49 15.74 -16.92
N PHE A 230 -3.67 16.39 -17.74
CA PHE A 230 -2.78 17.48 -17.34
C PHE A 230 -2.58 18.46 -18.50
N ALA A 231 -2.08 19.66 -18.22
CA ALA A 231 -1.67 20.62 -19.24
C ALA A 231 -0.14 20.66 -19.34
N SER A 232 0.39 20.74 -20.56
CA SER A 232 1.83 20.89 -20.73
C SER A 232 2.29 22.31 -20.34
N GLY A 233 3.39 22.38 -19.61
CA GLY A 233 3.91 23.62 -19.05
C GLY A 233 3.13 24.11 -17.83
N ARG A 234 3.56 25.26 -17.29
CA ARG A 234 2.89 25.96 -16.19
C ARG A 234 2.68 27.43 -16.53
N SER A 235 1.58 27.99 -16.04
CA SER A 235 1.28 29.42 -16.15
C SER A 235 1.70 30.24 -14.91
N ALA A 236 2.14 29.57 -13.85
CA ALA A 236 2.64 30.19 -12.62
C ALA A 236 3.89 29.47 -12.11
N ALA A 237 4.66 30.15 -11.28
CA ALA A 237 5.78 29.54 -10.56
C ALA A 237 5.27 28.54 -9.52
N ILE A 238 6.00 27.45 -9.33
CA ILE A 238 5.74 26.50 -8.25
C ILE A 238 6.04 27.18 -6.93
N SER A 239 5.05 27.25 -6.06
CA SER A 239 5.17 27.89 -4.75
C SER A 239 4.52 27.11 -3.63
N GLN A 240 3.88 25.97 -3.92
CA GLN A 240 3.17 25.17 -2.92
C GLN A 240 3.26 23.67 -3.21
N VAL A 241 3.17 22.87 -2.15
CA VAL A 241 2.92 21.43 -2.21
C VAL A 241 1.54 21.18 -1.62
N VAL A 242 0.70 20.41 -2.33
CA VAL A 242 -0.64 20.04 -1.84
C VAL A 242 -0.66 18.55 -1.54
N VAL A 243 -0.94 18.22 -0.29
CA VAL A 243 -1.12 16.85 0.21
C VAL A 243 -2.58 16.44 0.02
N HIS A 244 -2.77 15.31 -0.65
CA HIS A 244 -4.07 14.68 -0.89
C HIS A 244 -4.11 13.28 -0.28
N VAL A 245 -5.31 12.79 -0.02
CA VAL A 245 -5.58 11.36 0.25
C VAL A 245 -6.53 10.85 -0.82
N THR A 246 -6.16 9.73 -1.43
CA THR A 246 -6.79 9.23 -2.67
C THR A 246 -8.23 8.77 -2.50
N GLN A 247 -8.63 8.38 -1.28
CA GLN A 247 -9.86 7.62 -1.01
C GLN A 247 -9.91 6.34 -1.87
N GLY A 248 -8.79 5.60 -1.88
CA GLY A 248 -8.60 4.40 -2.70
C GLY A 248 -7.17 3.86 -2.69
N SER A 249 -6.94 2.79 -3.46
CA SER A 249 -5.64 2.08 -3.51
C SER A 249 -4.60 2.79 -4.37
N TYR A 250 -3.33 2.50 -4.12
CA TYR A 250 -2.19 3.01 -4.87
C TYR A 250 -2.29 2.70 -6.37
N ALA A 251 -2.55 1.44 -6.70
CA ALA A 251 -2.69 1.01 -8.08
C ALA A 251 -3.98 1.55 -8.73
N GLY A 252 -5.06 1.64 -7.95
CA GLY A 252 -6.32 2.25 -8.38
C GLY A 252 -6.13 3.71 -8.79
N SER A 253 -5.41 4.50 -7.98
CA SER A 253 -5.08 5.91 -8.29
C SER A 253 -4.24 6.05 -9.55
N ILE A 254 -3.21 5.21 -9.73
CA ILE A 254 -2.38 5.20 -10.94
C ILE A 254 -3.24 4.87 -12.17
N SER A 255 -4.06 3.83 -12.09
CA SER A 255 -4.98 3.43 -13.16
C SER A 255 -5.96 4.56 -13.51
N TRP A 256 -6.52 5.21 -12.49
CA TRP A 256 -7.44 6.33 -12.66
C TRP A 256 -6.81 7.52 -13.38
N PHE A 257 -5.57 7.88 -13.04
CA PHE A 257 -4.87 8.96 -13.73
C PHE A 257 -4.42 8.59 -15.16
N GLN A 258 -4.39 7.30 -15.50
CA GLN A 258 -4.18 6.81 -16.87
C GLN A 258 -5.46 6.73 -17.70
N ASN A 259 -6.64 6.87 -17.09
CA ASN A 259 -7.89 6.95 -17.82
C ASN A 259 -8.01 8.32 -18.54
N PRO A 260 -8.04 8.36 -19.88
CA PRO A 260 -8.05 9.61 -20.64
C PRO A 260 -9.33 10.45 -20.45
N THR A 261 -10.37 9.89 -19.82
CA THR A 261 -11.63 10.59 -19.54
C THR A 261 -11.75 11.09 -18.10
N ALA A 262 -10.79 10.74 -17.22
CA ALA A 262 -10.85 11.10 -15.81
C ALA A 262 -10.76 12.61 -15.55
N GLN A 263 -10.03 13.35 -16.40
CA GLN A 263 -9.82 14.79 -16.28
C GLN A 263 -9.20 15.23 -14.94
N VAL A 264 -8.49 14.31 -14.26
CA VAL A 264 -7.80 14.54 -12.99
C VAL A 264 -6.46 13.81 -12.99
N SER A 265 -5.47 14.38 -12.29
CA SER A 265 -4.15 13.77 -12.09
C SER A 265 -3.42 14.45 -10.93
N ALA A 266 -2.40 13.78 -10.40
CA ALA A 266 -1.42 14.37 -9.49
C ALA A 266 0.01 14.20 -10.04
N HIS A 267 0.97 14.92 -9.46
CA HIS A 267 2.37 14.78 -9.86
C HIS A 267 2.96 13.49 -9.30
N TYR A 268 2.61 13.15 -8.04
CA TYR A 268 3.12 11.98 -7.35
C TYR A 268 2.00 11.19 -6.65
N VAL A 269 2.17 9.87 -6.53
CA VAL A 269 1.33 8.96 -5.74
C VAL A 269 2.24 8.17 -4.79
N ILE A 270 1.83 8.00 -3.54
CA ILE A 270 2.61 7.32 -2.48
C ILE A 270 1.82 6.13 -1.93
N ARG A 271 2.47 4.97 -1.93
CA ARG A 271 1.89 3.73 -1.37
C ARG A 271 2.01 3.71 0.15
N SER A 272 0.94 3.32 0.82
CA SER A 272 0.88 3.23 2.28
C SER A 272 1.78 2.15 2.86
N SER A 273 1.99 1.02 2.18
CA SER A 273 2.62 -0.16 2.79
C SER A 273 4.11 0.00 3.04
N ASP A 274 4.80 0.63 2.09
CA ASP A 274 6.26 0.70 2.04
C ASP A 274 6.78 2.07 1.58
N GLY A 275 5.88 3.02 1.33
CA GLY A 275 6.26 4.38 0.92
C GLY A 275 6.76 4.47 -0.52
N GLU A 276 6.46 3.51 -1.41
CA GLU A 276 6.84 3.62 -2.82
C GLU A 276 6.24 4.87 -3.47
N VAL A 277 7.09 5.67 -4.12
CA VAL A 277 6.70 6.90 -4.81
C VAL A 277 6.64 6.66 -6.32
N THR A 278 5.52 7.00 -6.95
CA THR A 278 5.39 7.02 -8.41
C THR A 278 5.09 8.45 -8.86
N GLN A 279 5.91 8.97 -9.76
CA GLN A 279 5.65 10.22 -10.47
C GLN A 279 4.81 9.93 -11.72
N MET A 280 3.77 10.73 -11.93
CA MET A 280 2.81 10.59 -13.02
C MET A 280 2.70 11.79 -13.95
N VAL A 281 2.96 12.99 -13.44
CA VAL A 281 3.05 14.22 -14.23
C VAL A 281 4.39 14.86 -13.91
N LYS A 282 5.09 15.34 -14.93
CA LYS A 282 6.37 16.04 -14.74
C LYS A 282 6.14 17.31 -13.93
N ASP A 283 7.09 17.70 -13.11
CA ASP A 283 6.98 18.94 -12.33
C ASP A 283 6.85 20.18 -13.24
N ALA A 284 7.40 20.11 -14.46
CA ALA A 284 7.31 21.18 -15.46
C ALA A 284 5.92 21.31 -16.11
N ASP A 285 5.03 20.33 -15.92
CA ASP A 285 3.67 20.33 -16.44
C ASP A 285 2.66 20.60 -15.30
N THR A 286 1.41 20.91 -15.65
CA THR A 286 0.35 21.24 -14.69
C THR A 286 -0.62 20.07 -14.52
N ALA A 287 -0.46 19.30 -13.44
CA ALA A 287 -1.43 18.26 -13.07
C ALA A 287 -2.78 18.86 -12.62
N TYR A 288 -3.85 18.08 -12.74
CA TYR A 288 -5.22 18.51 -12.41
C TYR A 288 -5.67 17.93 -11.06
N HIS A 289 -5.21 18.52 -9.94
CA HIS A 289 -5.45 17.99 -8.59
C HIS A 289 -6.15 18.97 -7.61
N ALA A 290 -5.96 20.28 -7.75
CA ALA A 290 -6.38 21.29 -6.78
C ALA A 290 -6.96 22.56 -7.44
N ARG A 291 -7.69 22.40 -8.56
CA ARG A 291 -8.42 23.48 -9.25
C ARG A 291 -7.57 24.73 -9.50
N SER A 292 -7.85 25.82 -8.79
CA SER A 292 -7.18 27.12 -8.91
C SER A 292 -5.69 27.08 -8.56
N ALA A 293 -5.29 26.14 -7.70
CA ALA A 293 -3.89 25.97 -7.28
C ALA A 293 -3.05 25.13 -8.26
N ASN A 294 -3.64 24.47 -9.26
CA ASN A 294 -2.93 23.59 -10.19
C ASN A 294 -1.68 24.25 -10.79
N ALA A 295 -1.82 25.48 -11.27
CA ALA A 295 -0.73 26.18 -11.97
C ALA A 295 0.50 26.43 -11.08
N SER A 296 0.31 26.62 -9.76
CA SER A 296 1.36 27.03 -8.81
C SER A 296 1.72 25.97 -7.78
N SER A 297 1.20 24.74 -7.88
CA SER A 297 1.43 23.72 -6.85
C SER A 297 1.73 22.33 -7.39
N LEU A 298 2.46 21.55 -6.59
CA LEU A 298 2.73 20.14 -6.83
C LEU A 298 1.82 19.29 -5.92
N GLY A 299 0.86 18.58 -6.52
CA GLY A 299 -0.01 17.63 -5.82
C GLY A 299 0.65 16.26 -5.57
N ILE A 300 0.56 15.78 -4.34
CA ILE A 300 1.00 14.44 -3.89
C ILE A 300 -0.21 13.68 -3.33
N GLU A 301 -0.54 12.55 -3.93
CA GLU A 301 -1.64 11.67 -3.56
C GLU A 301 -1.15 10.53 -2.65
N HIS A 302 -1.80 10.37 -1.50
CA HIS A 302 -1.47 9.33 -0.53
C HIS A 302 -2.54 8.25 -0.53
N GLU A 303 -2.13 7.01 -0.79
CA GLU A 303 -3.02 5.85 -0.73
C GLU A 303 -3.74 5.75 0.63
N GLY A 304 -5.06 5.63 0.60
CA GLY A 304 -5.85 5.28 1.78
C GLY A 304 -7.16 6.05 1.89
N PHE A 305 -7.74 5.98 3.09
CA PHE A 305 -9.03 6.60 3.41
C PHE A 305 -8.89 7.57 4.59
N VAL A 306 -9.51 8.76 4.48
CA VAL A 306 -9.31 9.85 5.45
C VAL A 306 -9.85 9.57 6.86
N ASP A 307 -10.79 8.63 6.98
CA ASP A 307 -11.46 8.24 8.21
C ASP A 307 -10.76 7.10 8.96
N ASP A 308 -9.78 6.44 8.34
CA ASP A 308 -9.00 5.37 8.98
C ASP A 308 -7.50 5.74 9.11
N PRO A 309 -7.02 6.05 10.33
CA PRO A 309 -5.63 6.41 10.57
C PRO A 309 -4.63 5.27 10.30
N ALA A 310 -5.07 4.00 10.20
CA ALA A 310 -4.18 2.87 9.93
C ALA A 310 -3.50 2.97 8.54
N TRP A 311 -4.08 3.75 7.61
CA TRP A 311 -3.50 4.01 6.30
C TRP A 311 -2.29 4.94 6.33
N PHE A 312 -2.18 5.80 7.33
CA PHE A 312 -1.10 6.78 7.43
C PHE A 312 0.11 6.20 8.16
N THR A 313 0.77 5.25 7.48
CA THR A 313 1.93 4.56 8.04
C THR A 313 3.16 5.46 8.11
N GLU A 314 4.10 5.07 8.96
CA GLU A 314 5.40 5.75 9.05
C GLU A 314 6.18 5.71 7.73
N ALA A 315 6.06 4.62 6.96
CA ALA A 315 6.71 4.48 5.66
C ALA A 315 6.17 5.52 4.66
N MET A 316 4.84 5.71 4.63
CA MET A 316 4.20 6.76 3.83
C MET A 316 4.66 8.15 4.27
N TYR A 317 4.58 8.45 5.58
CA TYR A 317 4.95 9.75 6.11
C TYR A 317 6.40 10.12 5.77
N ARG A 318 7.34 9.19 5.96
CA ARG A 318 8.76 9.42 5.65
C ARG A 318 9.02 9.62 4.17
N SER A 319 8.47 8.79 3.31
CA SER A 319 8.64 8.94 1.85
C SER A 319 8.02 10.24 1.34
N SER A 320 6.83 10.58 1.83
CA SER A 320 6.14 11.82 1.49
C SER A 320 6.90 13.04 1.97
N ALA A 321 7.38 13.02 3.22
CA ALA A 321 8.12 14.14 3.78
C ALA A 321 9.45 14.35 3.07
N ALA A 322 10.16 13.27 2.71
CA ALA A 322 11.40 13.34 1.93
C ALA A 322 11.16 13.92 0.52
N LEU A 323 10.08 13.51 -0.15
CA LEU A 323 9.67 14.10 -1.42
C LEU A 323 9.35 15.59 -1.25
N THR A 324 8.49 15.94 -0.29
CA THR A 324 8.09 17.34 -0.03
C THR A 324 9.30 18.21 0.31
N ALA A 325 10.22 17.75 1.16
CA ALA A 325 11.44 18.47 1.48
C ALA A 325 12.32 18.71 0.24
N TYR A 326 12.48 17.70 -0.62
CA TYR A 326 13.18 17.82 -1.88
C TYR A 326 12.51 18.86 -2.81
N LEU A 327 11.19 18.77 -3.00
CA LEU A 327 10.44 19.72 -3.82
C LEU A 327 10.56 21.16 -3.28
N CYS A 328 10.51 21.32 -1.95
CA CYS A 328 10.72 22.62 -1.31
C CYS A 328 12.11 23.19 -1.60
N GLU A 329 13.14 22.36 -1.57
CA GLU A 329 14.51 22.78 -1.91
C GLU A 329 14.67 23.11 -3.40
N GLN A 330 14.15 22.26 -4.30
CA GLN A 330 14.25 22.47 -5.74
C GLN A 330 13.57 23.76 -6.21
N TYR A 331 12.39 24.07 -5.64
CA TYR A 331 11.58 25.20 -6.08
C TYR A 331 11.61 26.40 -5.13
N GLY A 332 12.41 26.35 -4.06
CA GLY A 332 12.52 27.44 -3.08
C GLY A 332 11.24 27.69 -2.30
N ILE A 333 10.45 26.64 -2.05
CA ILE A 333 9.20 26.71 -1.28
C ILE A 333 9.55 26.68 0.22
N PRO A 334 9.07 27.65 1.03
CA PRO A 334 9.25 27.58 2.48
C PRO A 334 8.63 26.30 3.07
N LYS A 335 9.37 25.62 3.95
CA LYS A 335 8.92 24.39 4.64
C LYS A 335 7.99 24.73 5.81
N ASP A 336 6.85 25.35 5.51
CA ASP A 336 5.85 25.76 6.49
C ASP A 336 4.43 25.42 6.03
N ARG A 337 3.47 25.52 6.95
CA ARG A 337 2.05 25.20 6.72
C ARG A 337 1.30 26.21 5.83
N SER A 338 1.94 27.31 5.44
CA SER A 338 1.35 28.24 4.46
C SER A 338 1.68 27.86 3.01
N HIS A 339 2.69 27.00 2.81
CA HIS A 339 3.11 26.54 1.48
C HIS A 339 3.00 25.01 1.30
N ILE A 340 3.07 24.25 2.37
CA ILE A 340 2.72 22.82 2.39
C ILE A 340 1.34 22.74 3.00
N VAL A 341 0.33 22.45 2.18
CA VAL A 341 -1.08 22.53 2.55
C VAL A 341 -1.80 21.22 2.23
N GLY A 342 -2.89 20.92 2.93
CA GLY A 342 -3.84 19.90 2.53
C GLY A 342 -4.77 20.43 1.45
N HIS A 343 -5.39 19.54 0.69
CA HIS A 343 -6.35 19.93 -0.34
C HIS A 343 -7.49 20.79 0.24
N VAL A 344 -8.00 20.43 1.43
CA VAL A 344 -9.03 21.18 2.17
C VAL A 344 -8.68 22.65 2.42
N GLU A 345 -7.39 23.00 2.46
CA GLU A 345 -6.91 24.37 2.72
C GLU A 345 -6.78 25.21 1.44
N VAL A 346 -6.93 24.60 0.24
CA VAL A 346 -6.79 25.29 -1.05
C VAL A 346 -8.03 26.16 -1.34
N PRO A 347 -7.91 27.47 -1.62
CA PRO A 347 -9.08 28.31 -1.85
C PRO A 347 -9.98 27.84 -3.02
N GLY A 348 -11.29 27.67 -2.74
CA GLY A 348 -12.29 27.30 -3.74
C GLY A 348 -12.39 25.80 -4.03
N ASN A 349 -11.85 24.95 -3.16
CA ASN A 349 -12.08 23.51 -3.16
C ASN A 349 -13.33 23.14 -2.32
N ASP A 350 -13.90 21.97 -2.61
CA ASP A 350 -15.03 21.32 -1.91
C ASP A 350 -14.63 19.98 -1.27
N HIS A 351 -13.32 19.74 -1.16
CA HIS A 351 -12.68 18.54 -0.68
C HIS A 351 -12.30 18.64 0.80
N THR A 352 -12.16 17.50 1.47
CA THR A 352 -11.88 17.41 2.92
C THR A 352 -10.54 16.74 3.24
N ASP A 353 -9.85 16.20 2.23
CA ASP A 353 -8.57 15.52 2.39
C ASP A 353 -7.42 16.52 2.70
N PRO A 354 -6.38 16.10 3.45
CA PRO A 354 -6.08 14.72 3.90
C PRO A 354 -6.88 14.26 5.13
N GLY A 355 -7.81 15.07 5.63
CA GLY A 355 -8.71 14.69 6.72
C GLY A 355 -8.11 14.87 8.12
N PRO A 356 -8.90 14.61 9.17
CA PRO A 356 -8.53 14.90 10.56
C PRO A 356 -7.47 13.94 11.13
N ASN A 357 -7.31 12.78 10.51
CA ASN A 357 -6.37 11.74 10.94
C ASN A 357 -4.95 11.96 10.41
N TRP A 358 -4.75 12.91 9.47
CA TRP A 358 -3.43 13.26 8.99
C TRP A 358 -2.66 14.05 10.06
N ASP A 359 -1.62 13.46 10.62
CA ASP A 359 -0.75 14.09 11.61
C ASP A 359 0.18 15.13 10.97
N TRP A 360 -0.32 16.37 10.89
CA TRP A 360 0.46 17.50 10.40
C TRP A 360 1.68 17.83 11.26
N ALA A 361 1.64 17.57 12.56
CA ALA A 361 2.77 17.89 13.43
C ALA A 361 3.94 16.95 13.12
N HIS A 362 3.67 15.64 13.08
CA HIS A 362 4.63 14.62 12.68
C HIS A 362 5.13 14.83 11.26
N TYR A 363 4.22 15.06 10.30
CA TYR A 363 4.59 15.28 8.91
C TYR A 363 5.50 16.50 8.73
N MET A 364 5.18 17.63 9.39
CA MET A 364 6.02 18.82 9.31
C MET A 364 7.33 18.69 10.09
N GLU A 365 7.37 17.88 11.16
CA GLU A 365 8.63 17.48 11.81
C GLU A 365 9.51 16.69 10.84
N LEU A 366 8.95 15.75 10.06
CA LEU A 366 9.70 15.00 9.07
C LEU A 366 10.11 15.85 7.85
N VAL A 367 9.34 16.86 7.46
CA VAL A 367 9.69 17.77 6.35
C VAL A 367 10.75 18.80 6.77
N GLY A 368 10.59 19.37 7.97
CA GLY A 368 11.48 20.38 8.54
C GLY A 368 12.74 19.78 9.18
N GLY A 369 12.63 18.55 9.68
CA GLY A 369 13.74 17.65 9.95
C GLY A 369 14.41 17.40 8.62
N GLU A 370 15.60 17.96 8.47
CA GLU A 370 16.27 18.01 7.19
C GLU A 370 16.22 16.62 6.52
N SER A 371 15.95 16.65 5.22
CA SER A 371 16.58 15.82 4.18
C SER A 371 18.05 15.45 4.47
N GLY A 372 18.69 16.08 5.47
CA GLY A 372 19.91 15.70 6.16
C GLY A 372 19.85 14.49 7.11
N ALA A 373 18.76 13.74 7.30
CA ALA A 373 18.88 12.44 8.01
C ALA A 373 19.80 11.45 7.26
N VAL A 374 19.87 11.55 5.92
CA VAL A 374 20.87 10.81 5.14
C VAL A 374 22.28 11.35 5.38
N ASP A 375 22.50 12.66 5.38
CA ASP A 375 23.81 13.28 5.58
C ASP A 375 24.33 13.19 7.03
N GLU A 376 23.46 13.35 8.03
CA GLU A 376 23.80 13.34 9.45
C GLU A 376 24.05 11.94 10.00
N LEU A 377 23.58 10.90 9.30
CA LEU A 377 23.91 9.51 9.60
C LEU A 377 25.03 8.98 8.71
N THR A 378 25.41 9.69 7.64
CA THR A 378 26.44 9.26 6.70
C THR A 378 27.81 9.77 7.13
N PHE A 379 28.70 8.82 7.39
CA PHE A 379 30.09 9.11 7.73
C PHE A 379 30.99 8.26 6.85
N ALA A 380 32.19 8.77 6.54
CA ALA A 380 33.21 7.98 5.83
C ALA A 380 33.54 6.68 6.58
N SER A 381 33.42 6.68 7.91
CA SER A 381 33.57 5.51 8.78
C SER A 381 32.77 5.69 10.06
N TYR A 382 32.29 4.60 10.64
CA TYR A 382 31.62 4.58 11.94
C TYR A 382 32.59 4.16 13.04
N ALA A 383 33.07 5.12 13.83
CA ALA A 383 34.00 4.89 14.92
C ALA A 383 33.26 4.35 16.16
N THR A 384 33.96 3.58 16.99
CA THR A 384 33.40 3.08 18.25
C THR A 384 32.97 4.24 19.15
N GLN A 385 31.69 4.25 19.57
CA GLN A 385 31.17 5.22 20.54
C GLN A 385 30.96 4.55 21.89
N LEU A 386 31.32 5.25 22.96
CA LEU A 386 31.19 4.78 24.34
C LEU A 386 30.95 5.97 25.28
N SER A 387 30.65 5.70 26.55
CA SER A 387 30.46 6.76 27.55
C SER A 387 31.63 7.76 27.56
N GLY A 388 31.30 9.05 27.52
CA GLY A 388 32.27 10.14 27.39
C GLY A 388 32.62 10.53 25.95
N SER A 389 32.19 9.75 24.94
CA SER A 389 32.27 10.18 23.53
C SER A 389 31.39 11.39 23.30
N SER A 390 31.76 12.21 22.33
CA SER A 390 30.95 13.36 21.91
C SER A 390 31.09 13.65 20.42
N GLY A 391 30.05 14.23 19.82
CA GLY A 391 30.08 14.74 18.45
C GLY A 391 29.01 14.14 17.54
N PRO A 392 29.14 14.33 16.22
CA PRO A 392 28.10 13.96 15.24
C PRO A 392 27.71 12.48 15.27
N GLN A 393 28.65 11.57 15.48
CA GLN A 393 28.33 10.14 15.56
C GLN A 393 27.56 9.76 16.82
N VAL A 394 27.74 10.51 17.93
CA VAL A 394 26.90 10.33 19.12
C VAL A 394 25.48 10.81 18.87
N LYS A 395 25.31 11.94 18.16
CA LYS A 395 23.97 12.39 17.72
C LYS A 395 23.29 11.35 16.83
N ALA A 396 24.04 10.74 15.92
CA ALA A 396 23.54 9.66 15.07
C ALA A 396 23.07 8.46 15.91
N VAL A 397 23.85 8.03 16.91
CA VAL A 397 23.43 6.98 17.86
C VAL A 397 22.14 7.38 18.59
N GLN A 398 22.09 8.59 19.14
CA GLN A 398 20.92 9.07 19.89
C GLN A 398 19.67 9.13 19.00
N ARG A 399 19.77 9.63 17.76
CA ARG A 399 18.66 9.65 16.81
C ARG A 399 18.17 8.26 16.46
N LEU A 400 19.08 7.37 16.06
CA LEU A 400 18.74 5.99 15.70
C LEU A 400 18.07 5.25 16.87
N LEU A 401 18.52 5.49 18.11
CA LEU A 401 17.89 4.91 19.30
C LEU A 401 16.50 5.50 19.56
N THR A 402 16.34 6.81 19.43
CA THR A 402 15.02 7.48 19.56
C THR A 402 14.04 6.97 18.51
N ASP A 403 14.46 6.87 17.25
CA ASP A 403 13.65 6.35 16.13
C ASP A 403 13.24 4.88 16.34
N LEU A 404 14.01 4.14 17.13
CA LEU A 404 13.72 2.76 17.52
C LEU A 404 13.00 2.67 18.87
N GLU A 405 12.42 3.78 19.33
CA GLU A 405 11.65 3.92 20.57
C GLU A 405 12.42 3.62 21.87
N TYR A 406 13.76 3.72 21.82
CA TYR A 406 14.59 3.77 23.03
C TYR A 406 14.68 5.20 23.56
N THR A 407 15.12 5.34 24.80
CA THR A 407 15.19 6.64 25.50
C THR A 407 16.64 7.06 25.80
N PRO A 408 17.43 7.48 24.79
CA PRO A 408 18.85 7.81 24.97
C PRO A 408 19.09 9.17 25.65
N GLY A 409 18.03 9.90 25.98
CA GLY A 409 18.07 11.29 26.45
C GLY A 409 17.99 12.29 25.29
N ALA A 410 18.40 13.53 25.53
CA ALA A 410 18.45 14.55 24.48
C ALA A 410 19.46 14.17 23.38
N VAL A 411 19.18 14.55 22.14
CA VAL A 411 20.10 14.41 20.99
C VAL A 411 21.13 15.55 21.01
N ASP A 412 21.94 15.60 22.06
CA ASP A 412 22.91 16.65 22.33
C ASP A 412 24.31 16.32 21.78
N GLY A 413 24.54 15.08 21.36
CA GLY A 413 25.84 14.60 20.92
C GLY A 413 26.81 14.31 22.06
N ALA A 414 26.34 14.14 23.29
CA ALA A 414 27.13 13.71 24.44
C ALA A 414 26.70 12.31 24.89
N PHE A 415 27.63 11.35 24.91
CA PHE A 415 27.32 9.96 25.23
C PHE A 415 27.27 9.78 26.76
N GLY A 416 26.14 10.19 27.33
CA GLY A 416 25.85 10.12 28.76
C GLY A 416 25.33 8.76 29.23
N SER A 417 24.95 8.69 30.51
CA SER A 417 24.40 7.47 31.12
C SER A 417 23.08 7.02 30.50
N ALA A 418 22.21 7.95 30.10
CA ALA A 418 20.95 7.65 29.40
C ALA A 418 21.22 7.00 28.03
N THR A 419 22.13 7.57 27.24
CA THR A 419 22.53 6.99 25.94
C THR A 419 23.16 5.61 26.15
N GLN A 420 24.03 5.43 27.13
CA GLN A 420 24.62 4.13 27.44
C GLN A 420 23.56 3.08 27.84
N ALA A 421 22.57 3.46 28.65
CA ALA A 421 21.48 2.57 29.04
C ALA A 421 20.62 2.16 27.83
N ALA A 422 20.28 3.11 26.95
CA ALA A 422 19.55 2.85 25.72
C ALA A 422 20.33 1.92 24.76
N VAL A 423 21.65 2.10 24.64
CA VAL A 423 22.52 1.22 23.85
C VAL A 423 22.51 -0.20 24.41
N ARG A 424 22.61 -0.39 25.73
CA ARG A 424 22.54 -1.73 26.35
C ARG A 424 21.19 -2.39 26.11
N ALA A 425 20.10 -1.64 26.23
CA ALA A 425 18.75 -2.15 25.96
C ALA A 425 18.60 -2.59 24.50
N PHE A 426 19.08 -1.77 23.56
CA PHE A 426 19.10 -2.11 22.14
C PHE A 426 19.94 -3.36 21.85
N GLN A 427 21.16 -3.42 22.39
CA GLN A 427 22.05 -4.58 22.24
C GLN A 427 21.39 -5.86 22.76
N GLN A 428 20.76 -5.80 23.94
CA GLN A 428 20.03 -6.93 24.52
C GLN A 428 18.87 -7.38 23.62
N ALA A 429 18.08 -6.44 23.08
CA ALA A 429 16.98 -6.74 22.17
C ALA A 429 17.44 -7.37 20.85
N LYS A 430 18.66 -7.04 20.38
CA LYS A 430 19.26 -7.59 19.16
C LYS A 430 20.10 -8.86 19.38
N GLY A 431 20.24 -9.32 20.62
CA GLY A 431 21.08 -10.47 20.97
C GLY A 431 22.58 -10.21 20.81
N LEU A 432 22.99 -8.94 20.88
CA LEU A 432 24.40 -8.52 20.91
C LEU A 432 24.93 -8.55 22.34
N GLU A 433 26.26 -8.47 22.50
CA GLU A 433 26.85 -8.22 23.82
C GLU A 433 26.39 -6.85 24.34
N ALA A 434 25.66 -6.85 25.46
CA ALA A 434 25.05 -5.65 26.04
C ALA A 434 26.05 -4.84 26.89
N ASP A 435 27.20 -4.49 26.30
CA ASP A 435 28.33 -3.80 26.93
C ASP A 435 28.16 -2.27 27.01
N GLY A 436 27.16 -1.71 26.32
CA GLY A 436 26.88 -0.27 26.24
C GLY A 436 27.85 0.49 25.34
N ILE A 437 28.61 -0.21 24.49
CA ILE A 437 29.58 0.33 23.54
C ILE A 437 29.02 0.15 22.13
N VAL A 438 28.89 1.25 21.38
CA VAL A 438 28.49 1.19 19.97
C VAL A 438 29.72 0.87 19.13
N GLY A 439 30.08 -0.41 19.10
CA GLY A 439 31.11 -0.96 18.23
C GLY A 439 30.56 -1.31 16.84
N LYS A 440 31.39 -1.94 16.02
CA LYS A 440 31.06 -2.36 14.65
C LYS A 440 29.71 -3.06 14.54
N ALA A 441 29.49 -4.08 15.37
CA ALA A 441 28.26 -4.88 15.36
C ALA A 441 27.02 -4.03 15.70
N THR A 442 27.12 -3.20 16.74
CA THR A 442 26.02 -2.31 17.16
C THR A 442 25.73 -1.25 16.11
N TRP A 443 26.75 -0.66 15.48
CA TRP A 443 26.56 0.26 14.35
C TRP A 443 25.85 -0.40 13.18
N THR A 444 26.28 -1.59 12.77
CA THR A 444 25.64 -2.35 11.69
C THR A 444 24.16 -2.63 12.01
N ALA A 445 23.85 -3.03 13.24
CA ALA A 445 22.48 -3.30 13.66
C ALA A 445 21.62 -2.02 13.70
N LEU A 446 22.13 -0.91 14.26
CA LEU A 446 21.43 0.37 14.32
C LEU A 446 21.13 0.90 12.92
N LEU A 447 22.14 0.94 12.05
CA LEU A 447 22.03 1.49 10.69
C LEU A 447 21.24 0.61 9.74
N SER A 448 20.96 -0.65 10.08
CA SER A 448 20.14 -1.55 9.24
C SER A 448 18.74 -1.79 9.80
N ALA A 449 18.40 -1.23 10.96
CA ALA A 449 17.10 -1.40 11.57
C ALA A 449 15.97 -0.82 10.69
N GLY A 450 14.76 -1.37 10.79
CA GLY A 450 13.60 -1.01 9.97
C GLY A 450 13.20 -2.12 8.98
N SER A 451 12.47 -1.76 7.92
CA SER A 451 11.94 -2.69 6.91
C SER A 451 13.04 -3.50 6.22
N THR A 452 12.68 -4.62 5.59
CA THR A 452 13.65 -5.54 4.94
C THR A 452 13.31 -5.81 3.47
N PRO A 453 13.18 -4.76 2.62
CA PRO A 453 12.77 -4.93 1.23
C PRO A 453 13.84 -5.68 0.43
N THR A 454 13.46 -6.41 -0.60
CA THR A 454 14.43 -7.00 -1.53
C THR A 454 15.12 -5.90 -2.33
N LEU A 455 16.43 -5.74 -2.16
CA LEU A 455 17.24 -4.76 -2.92
C LEU A 455 18.19 -5.45 -3.89
N ARG A 456 18.32 -4.90 -5.10
CA ARG A 456 19.20 -5.41 -6.14
C ARG A 456 19.64 -4.27 -7.05
N SER A 457 20.51 -4.56 -8.02
CA SER A 457 20.95 -3.55 -9.00
C SER A 457 19.75 -2.86 -9.65
N GLY A 458 19.75 -1.52 -9.61
CA GLY A 458 18.64 -0.68 -10.08
C GLY A 458 17.63 -0.26 -8.98
N SER A 459 17.66 -0.87 -7.79
CA SER A 459 16.93 -0.34 -6.63
C SER A 459 17.46 1.05 -6.25
N SER A 460 16.60 1.91 -5.72
CA SER A 460 16.98 3.24 -5.22
C SER A 460 16.15 3.65 -4.01
N GLY A 461 16.52 4.76 -3.37
CA GLY A 461 15.81 5.36 -2.22
C GLY A 461 16.43 5.02 -0.87
N GLU A 462 15.73 5.39 0.21
CA GLU A 462 16.27 5.31 1.57
C GLU A 462 16.66 3.88 2.00
N ALA A 463 15.93 2.85 1.58
CA ALA A 463 16.33 1.48 1.89
C ALA A 463 17.74 1.15 1.36
N VAL A 464 18.14 1.73 0.22
CA VAL A 464 19.48 1.60 -0.34
C VAL A 464 20.51 2.43 0.42
N SER A 465 20.20 3.68 0.78
CA SER A 465 21.09 4.51 1.61
C SER A 465 21.35 3.86 2.99
N ARG A 466 20.31 3.30 3.60
CA ARG A 466 20.39 2.51 4.84
C ARG A 466 21.30 1.30 4.67
N LEU A 467 21.12 0.52 3.61
CA LEU A 467 22.02 -0.59 3.27
C LEU A 467 23.46 -0.12 3.11
N GLN A 468 23.72 0.96 2.36
CA GLN A 468 25.07 1.47 2.09
C GLN A 468 25.79 1.90 3.39
N ARG A 469 25.07 2.56 4.31
CA ARG A 469 25.58 2.90 5.64
C ARG A 469 25.87 1.66 6.49
N ALA A 470 24.93 0.70 6.51
CA ALA A 470 25.11 -0.56 7.24
C ALA A 470 26.29 -1.40 6.71
N LEU A 471 26.48 -1.45 5.38
CA LEU A 471 27.64 -2.11 4.75
C LEU A 471 28.95 -1.38 5.06
N THR A 472 28.93 -0.05 5.14
CA THR A 472 30.09 0.74 5.55
C THR A 472 30.50 0.39 6.98
N ALA A 473 29.54 0.33 7.92
CA ALA A 473 29.79 -0.13 9.28
C ALA A 473 30.27 -1.59 9.32
N ALA A 474 29.58 -2.50 8.60
CA ALA A 474 29.83 -3.94 8.65
C ALA A 474 31.13 -4.38 7.98
N SER A 475 31.64 -3.63 7.01
CA SER A 475 32.89 -3.94 6.31
C SER A 475 34.07 -3.11 6.80
N GLY A 476 33.81 -1.95 7.41
CA GLY A 476 34.83 -0.95 7.70
C GLY A 476 35.38 -0.26 6.45
N LYS A 477 34.79 -0.50 5.27
CA LYS A 477 35.13 0.13 4.00
C LYS A 477 33.98 1.03 3.57
N THR A 478 34.27 2.27 3.21
CA THR A 478 33.26 3.22 2.75
C THR A 478 32.56 2.72 1.48
N VAL A 479 31.24 2.58 1.56
CA VAL A 479 30.36 2.44 0.40
C VAL A 479 29.75 3.81 0.15
N ALA A 480 29.72 4.28 -1.10
CA ALA A 480 29.05 5.54 -1.43
C ALA A 480 27.58 5.47 -0.98
N VAL A 481 27.10 6.50 -0.29
CA VAL A 481 25.71 6.61 0.16
C VAL A 481 25.00 7.57 -0.78
N ASP A 482 24.65 7.08 -1.96
CA ASP A 482 23.99 7.85 -3.02
C ASP A 482 22.51 7.42 -3.22
N GLY A 483 22.04 6.51 -2.35
CA GLY A 483 20.69 5.95 -2.44
C GLY A 483 20.45 5.16 -3.71
N SER A 484 21.49 4.79 -4.45
CA SER A 484 21.41 4.07 -5.72
C SER A 484 22.13 2.73 -5.62
N PHE A 485 21.43 1.64 -5.95
CA PHE A 485 22.02 0.31 -5.93
C PHE A 485 22.75 0.08 -7.26
N GLY A 486 23.89 0.73 -7.40
CA GLY A 486 24.79 0.59 -8.54
C GLY A 486 25.77 -0.57 -8.40
N SER A 487 26.74 -0.65 -9.32
CA SER A 487 27.77 -1.67 -9.33
C SER A 487 28.62 -1.72 -8.05
N GLY A 488 28.94 -0.56 -7.47
CA GLY A 488 29.67 -0.46 -6.20
C GLY A 488 28.89 -1.04 -5.01
N THR A 489 27.60 -0.73 -4.91
CA THR A 489 26.71 -1.32 -3.89
C THR A 489 26.60 -2.84 -4.08
N ALA A 490 26.43 -3.30 -5.33
CA ALA A 490 26.34 -4.73 -5.63
C ALA A 490 27.63 -5.50 -5.28
N GLU A 491 28.79 -4.91 -5.52
CA GLU A 491 30.08 -5.47 -5.11
C GLU A 491 30.19 -5.56 -3.57
N ALA A 492 29.81 -4.48 -2.86
CA ALA A 492 29.82 -4.45 -1.41
C ALA A 492 28.87 -5.50 -0.80
N VAL A 493 27.69 -5.70 -1.39
CA VAL A 493 26.73 -6.73 -0.97
C VAL A 493 27.31 -8.13 -1.17
N ARG A 494 27.85 -8.46 -2.34
CA ARG A 494 28.48 -9.78 -2.59
C ARG A 494 29.64 -10.06 -1.66
N ALA A 495 30.47 -9.04 -1.40
CA ALA A 495 31.59 -9.15 -0.46
C ALA A 495 31.10 -9.41 0.96
N TYR A 496 30.05 -8.70 1.40
CA TYR A 496 29.42 -8.91 2.70
C TYR A 496 28.80 -10.31 2.80
N GLN A 497 28.01 -10.73 1.82
CA GLN A 497 27.40 -12.07 1.78
C GLN A 497 28.45 -13.18 1.86
N SER A 498 29.50 -13.08 1.04
CA SER A 498 30.62 -14.02 1.05
C SER A 498 31.30 -14.10 2.43
N ALA A 499 31.55 -12.95 3.06
CA ALA A 499 32.14 -12.87 4.39
C ALA A 499 31.26 -13.46 5.49
N ARG A 500 29.96 -13.67 5.22
CA ARG A 500 28.98 -14.21 6.18
C ARG A 500 28.47 -15.59 5.84
N SER A 501 29.07 -16.23 4.85
CA SER A 501 28.64 -17.53 4.35
C SER A 501 27.17 -17.54 3.94
N LEU A 502 26.71 -16.41 3.38
CA LEU A 502 25.44 -16.29 2.68
C LEU A 502 25.69 -16.54 1.18
N GLU A 503 24.63 -16.83 0.45
CA GLU A 503 24.69 -16.83 -1.02
C GLU A 503 25.11 -15.44 -1.52
N ALA A 504 26.18 -15.39 -2.32
CA ALA A 504 26.79 -14.14 -2.79
C ALA A 504 26.22 -13.71 -4.15
N ASP A 505 24.89 -13.63 -4.23
CA ASP A 505 24.12 -13.29 -5.43
C ASP A 505 24.09 -11.77 -5.71
N GLY A 506 24.45 -10.92 -4.73
CA GLY A 506 24.35 -9.47 -4.84
C GLY A 506 22.93 -8.94 -4.65
N VAL A 507 22.00 -9.76 -4.17
CA VAL A 507 20.62 -9.42 -3.84
C VAL A 507 20.45 -9.40 -2.32
N VAL A 508 19.95 -8.28 -1.80
CA VAL A 508 19.69 -8.12 -0.36
C VAL A 508 18.26 -8.58 -0.08
N GLY A 509 18.10 -9.89 0.13
CA GLY A 509 16.86 -10.48 0.64
C GLY A 509 16.86 -10.64 2.17
N ALA A 510 15.87 -11.36 2.68
CA ALA A 510 15.62 -11.56 4.12
C ALA A 510 16.86 -12.07 4.89
N ALA A 511 17.63 -13.00 4.32
CA ALA A 511 18.84 -13.54 4.95
C ALA A 511 19.93 -12.47 5.14
N THR A 512 20.16 -11.63 4.14
CA THR A 512 21.15 -10.54 4.18
C THR A 512 20.73 -9.48 5.19
N TRP A 513 19.45 -9.07 5.19
CA TRP A 513 18.92 -8.13 6.18
C TRP A 513 19.01 -8.67 7.60
N LYS A 514 18.61 -9.92 7.83
CA LYS A 514 18.71 -10.58 9.14
C LYS A 514 20.15 -10.59 9.65
N ALA A 515 21.12 -10.85 8.77
CA ALA A 515 22.54 -10.79 9.15
C ALA A 515 22.98 -9.37 9.53
N LEU A 516 22.58 -8.35 8.77
CA LEU A 516 22.90 -6.94 9.09
C LEU A 516 22.24 -6.51 10.41
N GLN A 517 20.97 -6.81 10.60
CA GLN A 517 20.19 -6.38 11.76
C GLN A 517 20.57 -7.11 13.06
N SER A 518 21.20 -8.29 12.94
CA SER A 518 21.85 -8.97 14.07
C SER A 518 23.29 -8.49 14.31
N GLY A 519 23.70 -7.40 13.65
CA GLY A 519 25.01 -6.79 13.82
C GLY A 519 26.16 -7.69 13.41
N ARG A 520 25.91 -8.74 12.62
CA ARG A 520 26.98 -9.64 12.24
C ARG A 520 28.04 -8.87 11.49
#